data_AF-A0A6C0DZH5-F1
#
_entry.id   AF-A0A6C0DZH5-F1
#
_cell.length_a   1.000
_cell.length_b   1.000
_cell.length_c   1.000
_cell.angle_alpha   90.00
_cell.angle_beta   90.00
_cell.angle_gamma   90.00
#
_symmetry.space_group_name_H-M   'P 1'
#
loop_
_entity.id
_entity.type
_entity.pdbx_description
1 polymer ?
#
loop_
_entity_poly.entity_id
_entity_poly.type
_entity_poly.pdbx_seq_one_letter_code
_entity_poly.pdbx_strand_id
1 'polypeptide(L)' 'MTQTSNTFYNYLMRNRCDEKVLKFLDEFRNEIDNITEDLISSKQIMKAININTPNRFKIFQNVFMDYFAYKVKEEL' A
#
# COMPACT_ATOMS: atom_id res chain seq x y z
N MET A 1 -6.91 10.38 21.85
CA MET A 1 -6.72 9.08 21.20
C MET A 1 -5.97 9.33 19.91
N THR A 2 -4.75 8.85 19.77
CA THR A 2 -4.02 8.90 18.50
C THR A 2 -4.82 8.10 17.48
N GLN A 3 -5.52 8.77 16.57
CA GLN A 3 -6.00 8.14 15.34
C GLN A 3 -4.75 7.57 14.67
N THR A 4 -4.53 6.26 14.78
CA THR A 4 -3.63 5.56 13.86
C THR A 4 -4.21 5.80 12.49
N SER A 5 -3.60 6.72 11.75
CA SER A 5 -4.00 7.09 10.41
C SER A 5 -4.15 5.82 9.58
N ASN A 6 -5.30 5.64 8.92
CA ASN A 6 -5.52 4.53 7.98
C ASN A 6 -4.74 4.79 6.70
N THR A 7 -3.42 4.68 6.79
CA THR A 7 -2.46 4.90 5.74
C THR A 7 -2.27 3.63 4.94
N PHE A 8 -1.73 3.76 3.73
CA PHE A 8 -1.40 2.60 2.91
C PHE A 8 -0.39 1.69 3.62
N TYR A 9 0.62 2.27 4.28
CA TYR A 9 1.59 1.52 5.08
C TYR A 9 0.90 0.69 6.18
N ASN A 10 0.04 1.33 7.00
CA ASN A 10 -0.66 0.64 8.08
C ASN A 10 -1.59 -0.46 7.56
N TYR A 11 -2.23 -0.23 6.42
CA TYR A 11 -3.02 -1.26 5.74
C TYR A 11 -2.18 -2.49 5.37
N LEU A 12 -1.00 -2.30 4.79
CA LEU A 12 -0.09 -3.41 4.44
C LEU A 12 0.35 -4.18 5.68
N MET A 13 0.68 -3.48 6.78
CA MET A 13 1.12 -4.12 8.01
C MET A 13 0.02 -4.92 8.71
N ARG A 14 -1.22 -4.42 8.69
CA ARG A 14 -2.38 -5.12 9.28
C ARG A 14 -2.82 -6.34 8.46
N ASN A 15 -2.62 -6.31 7.15
CA ASN A 15 -3.09 -7.36 6.24
C ASN A 15 -1.96 -8.28 5.74
N ARG A 16 -0.90 -8.50 6.54
CA ARG A 16 0.22 -9.39 6.20
C ARG A 16 -0.16 -10.88 6.01
N CYS A 17 -1.41 -11.26 6.29
CA CYS A 17 -1.93 -12.59 6.00
C CYS A 17 -2.66 -12.68 4.65
N ASP A 18 -2.93 -11.56 3.98
CA ASP A 18 -3.57 -11.53 2.66
C ASP A 18 -2.55 -11.86 1.56
N GLU A 19 -2.92 -12.74 0.64
CA GLU A 19 -2.03 -13.23 -0.42
C GLU A 19 -1.57 -12.10 -1.37
N LYS A 20 -2.43 -11.14 -1.68
CA LYS A 20 -2.07 -10.02 -2.56
C LYS A 20 -1.12 -9.07 -1.85
N VAL A 21 -1.35 -8.82 -0.56
CA VAL A 21 -0.44 -8.01 0.27
C VAL A 21 0.90 -8.69 0.42
N LEU A 22 0.95 -10.00 0.67
CA LEU A 22 2.20 -10.77 0.71
C LEU A 22 2.96 -10.67 -0.61
N LYS A 23 2.27 -10.85 -1.74
CA LYS A 23 2.87 -10.69 -3.06
C LYS A 23 3.43 -9.28 -3.30
N PHE A 24 2.73 -8.27 -2.83
CA PHE A 24 3.21 -6.89 -2.89
C PHE A 24 4.47 -6.70 -2.03
N LEU A 25 4.45 -7.19 -0.79
CA LEU A 25 5.60 -7.08 0.11
C LEU A 25 6.84 -7.82 -0.43
N ASP A 26 6.64 -8.95 -1.12
CA ASP A 26 7.73 -9.70 -1.75
C ASP A 26 8.31 -8.96 -2.97
N GLU A 27 7.46 -8.48 -3.88
CA GLU A 27 7.88 -7.75 -5.08
C GLU A 27 8.59 -6.43 -4.74
N PHE A 28 8.14 -5.73 -3.70
CA PHE A 28 8.63 -4.41 -3.30
C PHE A 28 9.48 -4.45 -2.02
N ARG A 29 10.03 -5.61 -1.65
CA ARG A 29 10.69 -5.81 -0.35
C ARG A 29 11.85 -4.85 -0.06
N ASN A 30 12.55 -4.36 -1.10
CA ASN A 30 13.71 -3.49 -0.93
C ASN A 30 13.31 -2.01 -0.88
N GLU A 31 12.09 -1.70 -1.32
CA GLU A 31 11.57 -0.34 -1.42
C GLU A 31 10.43 -0.09 -0.42
N ILE A 32 9.99 -1.11 0.31
CA ILE A 32 8.88 -1.01 1.26
C ILE A 32 9.18 -0.01 2.39
N ASP A 33 10.44 0.09 2.79
CA ASP A 33 10.91 1.03 3.81
C ASP A 33 10.79 2.49 3.36
N ASN A 34 10.65 2.74 2.05
CA ASN A 34 10.38 4.08 1.51
C ASN A 34 8.89 4.45 1.60
N ILE A 35 7.99 3.50 1.89
CA ILE A 35 6.57 3.79 2.12
C ILE A 35 6.40 4.23 3.56
N THR A 36 6.34 5.54 3.78
CA THR A 36 6.09 6.12 5.09
C THR A 36 4.59 6.39 5.29
N GLU A 37 4.17 6.55 6.55
CA GLU A 37 2.77 6.78 6.92
C GLU A 37 2.19 8.10 6.35
N ASP A 38 3.02 9.08 6.06
CA ASP A 38 2.62 10.36 5.45
C ASP A 38 2.33 10.27 3.94
N LEU A 39 2.65 9.15 3.29
CA LEU A 39 2.34 8.95 1.87
C LEU A 39 0.87 8.58 1.69
N ILE A 40 0.06 9.60 1.42
CA ILE A 40 -1.39 9.48 1.23
C ILE A 40 -1.84 9.36 -0.23
N SER A 41 -1.02 9.84 -1.19
CA SER A 41 -1.37 9.77 -2.62
C SER A 41 -0.75 8.57 -3.33
N SER A 42 -1.51 7.96 -4.25
CA SER A 42 -1.02 6.86 -5.10
C SER A 42 0.26 7.26 -5.85
N LYS A 43 0.31 8.47 -6.41
CA LYS A 43 1.47 8.99 -7.14
C LYS A 43 2.74 9.03 -6.27
N GLN A 44 2.64 9.45 -5.01
CA GLN A 44 3.80 9.49 -4.11
C GLN A 44 4.26 8.07 -3.76
N ILE A 45 3.33 7.17 -3.47
CA ILE A 45 3.64 5.77 -3.15
C ILE A 45 4.32 5.09 -4.35
N MET A 46 3.78 5.25 -5.56
CA MET A 46 4.36 4.71 -6.79
C MET A 46 5.80 5.20 -7.02
N LYS A 47 6.09 6.45 -6.66
CA LYS A 47 7.44 7.02 -6.74
C LYS A 47 8.37 6.42 -5.68
N ALA A 48 7.88 6.24 -4.45
CA ALA A 48 8.65 5.66 -3.34
C ALA A 48 9.07 4.21 -3.63
N ILE A 49 8.20 3.43 -4.28
CA ILE A 49 8.47 2.04 -4.67
C ILE A 49 8.95 1.87 -6.10
N ASN A 50 9.35 2.95 -6.77
CA ASN A 50 9.93 2.95 -8.11
C ASN A 50 9.19 2.03 -9.12
N ILE A 51 7.89 2.26 -9.33
CA ILE A 51 7.13 1.49 -10.32
C ILE A 51 7.63 1.82 -11.73
N ASN A 52 8.39 0.90 -12.32
CA ASN A 52 9.03 1.05 -13.63
C ASN A 52 8.62 -0.03 -14.64
N THR A 53 7.81 -1.03 -14.24
CA THR A 53 7.30 -2.08 -15.13
C THR A 53 5.78 -2.21 -15.06
N PRO A 54 5.12 -2.68 -16.13
CA PRO A 54 3.69 -2.98 -16.12
C PRO A 54 3.30 -4.03 -15.07
N ASN A 55 4.16 -5.00 -14.79
CA ASN A 55 3.91 -6.02 -13.78
C ASN A 55 3.88 -5.42 -12.37
N ARG A 56 4.87 -4.60 -12.01
CA ARG A 56 4.91 -3.88 -10.73
C ARG A 56 3.70 -2.96 -10.58
N PHE A 57 3.31 -2.26 -11.66
CA PHE A 57 2.11 -1.43 -11.65
C PHE A 57 0.84 -2.24 -11.34
N LYS A 58 0.68 -3.41 -11.96
CA LYS A 58 -0.48 -4.28 -11.73
C LYS A 58 -0.54 -4.79 -10.29
N ILE A 59 0.59 -5.18 -9.70
CA ILE A 59 0.67 -5.62 -8.30
C ILE A 59 0.28 -4.47 -7.36
N PHE A 60 0.86 -3.29 -7.57
CA PHE A 60 0.50 -2.09 -6.80
C PHE A 60 -0.99 -1.75 -6.94
N GLN A 61 -1.52 -1.70 -8.17
CA GLN A 61 -2.90 -1.34 -8.43
C GLN A 61 -3.87 -2.26 -7.69
N ASN A 62 -3.64 -3.58 -7.71
CA ASN A 62 -4.50 -4.54 -7.02
C ASN A 62 -4.58 -4.27 -5.51
N VAL A 63 -3.44 -4.07 -4.86
CA VAL A 63 -3.40 -3.83 -3.40
C VAL A 63 -3.90 -2.44 -3.05
N PHE A 64 -3.60 -1.43 -3.88
CA PHE A 64 -4.05 -0.07 -3.66
C PHE A 64 -5.57 0.07 -3.80
N MET A 65 -6.21 -0.66 -4.72
CA MET A 65 -7.66 -0.69 -4.84
C MET A 65 -8.34 -1.34 -3.62
N ASP A 66 -7.77 -2.42 -3.10
CA ASP A 66 -8.28 -3.06 -1.88
C ASP A 66 -8.14 -2.12 -0.67
N TYR A 67 -7.01 -1.44 -0.52
CA TYR A 67 -6.81 -0.38 0.47
C TYR A 67 -7.83 0.76 0.31
N PHE A 68 -8.04 1.24 -0.91
CA PHE A 68 -8.98 2.34 -1.17
C PHE A 68 -10.40 1.94 -0.76
N ALA A 69 -10.82 0.72 -1.07
CA ALA A 69 -12.11 0.19 -0.65
C ALA A 69 -12.21 0.03 0.88
N TYR A 70 -11.14 -0.41 1.56
CA TYR A 70 -11.07 -0.48 3.02
C TYR A 70 -11.21 0.91 3.65
N LYS A 71 -10.45 1.89 3.16
CA LYS A 71 -10.48 3.26 3.66
C LYS A 71 -11.86 3.90 3.53
N VAL A 72 -12.51 3.75 2.37
CA VAL A 72 -13.87 4.27 2.14
C VAL A 72 -14.89 3.65 3.10
N LYS A 73 -14.73 2.37 3.47
CA LYS A 73 -15.63 1.69 4.42
C LYS A 73 -15.44 2.15 5.87
N GLU A 74 -14.25 2.60 6.27
CA GLU A 74 -14.00 3.07 7.64
C GLU A 74 -14.29 4.57 7.84
N GLU A 75 -14.47 5.33 6.76
CA GLU A 75 -14.87 6.74 6.80
C GLU A 75 -16.41 6.94 6.70
N LEU A 76 -17.18 5.86 6.54
CA LEU A 76 -18.66 5.81 6.57
C LEU A 76 -19.16 5.23 7.90
#